data_AF-A0A932S848-F1
#
_entry.id   AF-A0A932S848-F1
#
_cell.length_a   1.000
_cell.length_b   1.000
_cell.length_c   1.000
_cell.angle_alpha   90.00
_cell.angle_beta   90.00
_cell.angle_gamma   90.00
#
_symmetry.space_group_name_H-M   'P 1'
#
loop_
_entity.id
_entity.type
_entity.pdbx_description
1 polymer ?
#
loop_
_entity_poly.entity_id
_entity_poly.type
_entity_poly.pdbx_seq_one_letter_code
_entity_poly.pdbx_strand_id
1 'polypeptide(L)'
;MANSSHGFDGLWNRAYHYYSLNRAEFLEHYHKRSNAETVFSMVKTKFGGSVRAKTPTAQVNEVLTKVLAHNICCLIQSWYELGIEATFGAPIAVPVPEPTPLFQYPRR
;
A
#
# COMPACT_ATOMS: atom_id res chain seq x y z
N MET A 1 39.39 14.99 -33.21
CA MET A 1 38.56 14.11 -32.33
C MET A 1 37.55 15.00 -31.62
N ALA A 2 36.33 15.09 -32.14
CA ALA A 2 35.26 15.90 -31.54
C ALA A 2 34.62 15.11 -30.40
N ASN A 3 34.64 15.68 -29.20
CA ASN A 3 34.06 15.09 -28.01
C ASN A 3 32.55 15.35 -28.03
N SER A 4 31.75 14.35 -28.40
CA SER A 4 30.29 14.43 -28.37
C SER A 4 29.78 14.34 -26.93
N SER A 5 29.74 15.47 -26.23
CA SER A 5 29.05 15.62 -24.94
C SER A 5 27.54 15.75 -25.18
N HIS A 6 26.90 14.67 -25.61
CA HIS A 6 25.44 14.64 -25.80
C HIS A 6 24.76 13.93 -24.63
N GLY A 7 23.90 14.65 -23.91
CA GLY A 7 22.70 14.01 -23.34
C GLY A 7 22.14 14.55 -22.03
N PHE A 8 22.88 15.31 -21.23
CA PHE A 8 22.39 15.72 -19.90
C PHE A 8 21.82 17.14 -19.83
N ASP A 9 22.26 18.04 -20.72
CA ASP A 9 21.99 19.49 -20.55
C ASP A 9 20.61 19.95 -21.04
N GLY A 10 19.89 19.18 -21.86
CA GLY A 10 18.64 19.63 -22.46
C GLY A 10 17.38 19.32 -21.65
N LEU A 11 17.31 18.16 -21.00
CA LEU A 11 16.11 17.75 -20.26
C LEU A 11 16.03 18.47 -18.91
N TRP A 12 17.16 18.57 -18.20
CA TRP A 12 17.18 19.25 -16.91
C TRP A 12 16.92 20.74 -17.09
N ASN A 13 17.61 21.45 -18.00
CA ASN A 13 17.31 22.86 -18.24
C ASN A 13 15.83 23.11 -18.60
N ARG A 14 15.22 22.26 -19.43
CA ARG A 14 13.78 22.36 -19.73
C ARG A 14 12.90 22.16 -18.50
N ALA A 15 13.16 21.14 -17.69
CA ALA A 15 12.39 20.90 -16.47
C ALA A 15 12.60 22.01 -15.42
N TYR A 16 13.81 22.58 -15.32
CA TYR A 16 14.10 23.72 -14.46
C TYR A 16 13.35 24.98 -14.89
N HIS A 17 13.35 25.30 -16.19
CA HIS A 17 12.57 26.42 -16.71
C HIS A 17 11.07 26.20 -16.55
N TYR A 18 10.58 24.98 -16.79
CA TYR A 18 9.19 24.62 -16.54
C TYR A 18 8.78 24.81 -15.07
N TYR A 19 9.62 24.37 -14.13
CA TYR A 19 9.44 24.65 -12.71
C TYR A 19 9.47 26.15 -12.41
N SER A 20 10.43 26.89 -12.98
CA SER A 20 10.62 28.32 -12.70
C SER A 20 9.43 29.16 -13.16
N LEU A 21 8.87 28.84 -14.33
CA LEU A 21 7.70 29.53 -14.89
C LEU A 21 6.41 29.21 -14.12
N ASN A 22 6.27 27.99 -13.60
CA ASN A 22 5.08 27.53 -12.87
C ASN A 22 5.32 27.39 -11.37
N ARG A 23 6.30 28.13 -10.82
CA ARG A 23 6.82 27.92 -9.46
C ARG A 23 5.75 27.99 -8.38
N ALA A 24 4.77 28.88 -8.52
CA ALA A 24 3.66 29.02 -7.58
C ALA A 24 2.84 27.73 -7.46
N GLU A 25 2.50 27.10 -8.59
CA GLU A 25 1.76 25.83 -8.66
C GLU A 25 2.56 24.69 -8.01
N PHE A 26 3.86 24.60 -8.30
CA PHE A 26 4.73 23.60 -7.69
C PHE A 26 4.86 23.77 -6.17
N LEU A 27 4.91 25.00 -5.68
CA LEU A 27 5.02 25.29 -4.26
C LEU A 27 3.72 24.99 -3.50
N GLU A 28 2.56 25.17 -4.13
CA GLU A 28 1.27 24.79 -3.55
C GLU A 28 1.26 23.32 -3.13
N HIS A 29 1.89 22.44 -3.91
CA HIS A 29 1.95 21.01 -3.62
C HIS A 29 3.21 20.56 -2.87
N TYR A 30 4.13 21.47 -2.53
CA TYR A 30 5.42 21.11 -1.92
C TYR A 30 5.25 20.38 -0.58
N HIS A 31 4.22 20.71 0.19
CA HIS A 31 3.88 20.04 1.46
C HIS A 31 3.50 18.56 1.29
N LYS A 32 3.12 18.10 0.09
CA LYS A 32 2.81 16.67 -0.16
C LYS A 32 4.07 15.81 -0.16
N ARG A 33 5.26 16.42 -0.36
CA ARG A 33 6.55 15.72 -0.32
C ARG A 33 6.82 15.13 1.07
N SER A 34 6.61 15.90 2.13
CA SER A 34 6.84 15.42 3.50
C SER A 34 5.90 14.27 3.86
N ASN A 35 4.69 14.23 3.29
CA ASN A 35 3.77 13.11 3.49
C ASN A 35 4.34 11.82 2.89
N ALA A 36 4.88 11.87 1.66
CA ALA A 36 5.50 10.72 1.03
C ALA A 36 6.73 10.22 1.83
N GLU A 37 7.61 11.13 2.25
CA GLU A 37 8.78 10.80 3.06
C GLU A 37 8.39 10.15 4.40
N THR A 38 7.35 10.68 5.05
CA THR A 38 6.82 10.13 6.31
C THR A 38 6.27 8.72 6.11
N VAL A 39 5.48 8.48 5.06
CA VAL A 39 4.96 7.14 4.74
C VAL A 39 6.09 6.14 4.52
N PHE A 40 7.11 6.48 3.74
CA PHE A 40 8.26 5.61 3.54
C PHE A 40 9.02 5.33 4.84
N SER A 41 9.15 6.32 5.73
CA SER A 41 9.73 6.11 7.05
C SER A 41 8.89 5.12 7.86
N MET A 42 7.57 5.31 7.95
CA MET A 42 6.66 4.43 8.69
C MET A 42 6.71 2.97 8.18
N VAL A 43 6.71 2.79 6.86
CA VAL A 43 6.83 1.47 6.22
C VAL A 43 8.16 0.80 6.60
N LYS A 44 9.28 1.53 6.50
CA LYS A 44 10.61 0.99 6.80
C LYS A 44 10.78 0.70 8.29
N THR A 45 10.22 1.52 9.17
CA THR A 45 10.26 1.30 10.62
C THR A 45 9.46 0.07 11.01
N LYS A 46 8.27 -0.15 10.42
CA LYS A 46 7.39 -1.26 10.79
C LYS A 46 7.77 -2.59 10.12
N PHE A 47 8.14 -2.58 8.83
CA PHE A 47 8.35 -3.79 8.02
C PHE A 47 9.81 -4.00 7.59
N GLY A 48 10.72 -3.10 8.00
CA GLY A 48 12.12 -3.13 7.60
C GLY A 48 12.37 -2.60 6.18
N GLY A 49 13.53 -1.98 5.99
CA GLY A 49 13.93 -1.39 4.70
C GLY A 49 14.52 -2.36 3.69
N SER A 50 14.90 -3.58 4.08
CA SER A 50 15.55 -4.55 3.19
C SER A 50 14.55 -5.17 2.22
N VAL A 51 14.94 -5.28 0.95
CA VAL A 51 14.26 -6.11 -0.06
C VAL A 51 15.13 -7.34 -0.32
N ARG A 52 14.63 -8.54 -0.02
CA ARG A 52 15.44 -9.77 -0.03
C ARG A 52 15.21 -10.64 -1.26
N ALA A 53 14.16 -10.36 -2.03
CA ALA A 53 13.88 -11.05 -3.27
C ALA A 53 15.02 -10.93 -4.30
N LYS A 54 15.24 -11.98 -5.08
CA LYS A 54 16.34 -12.08 -6.05
C LYS A 54 15.97 -11.63 -7.46
N THR A 55 14.71 -11.80 -7.86
CA THR A 55 14.25 -11.40 -9.20
C THR A 55 13.61 -10.02 -9.15
N PRO A 56 13.73 -9.20 -10.21
CA PRO A 56 13.13 -7.86 -10.24
C PRO A 56 11.62 -7.88 -9.96
N THR A 57 10.89 -8.82 -10.55
CA THR A 57 9.44 -8.97 -10.32
C THR A 57 9.13 -9.27 -8.86
N ALA A 58 9.90 -10.16 -8.22
CA ALA A 58 9.68 -10.49 -6.82
C ALA A 58 10.06 -9.32 -5.89
N GLN A 59 11.09 -8.53 -6.23
CA GLN A 59 11.44 -7.31 -5.48
C GLN A 59 10.32 -6.26 -5.53
N VAL A 60 9.73 -6.04 -6.70
CA VAL A 60 8.59 -5.15 -6.86
C VAL A 60 7.40 -5.66 -6.03
N ASN A 61 7.07 -6.94 -6.14
CA ASN A 61 5.97 -7.53 -5.36
C ASN A 61 6.21 -7.44 -3.85
N GLU A 62 7.45 -7.64 -3.39
CA GLU A 62 7.81 -7.49 -1.97
C GLU A 62 7.55 -6.05 -1.48
N VAL A 63 7.99 -5.05 -2.24
CA VAL A 63 7.75 -3.63 -1.91
C VAL A 63 6.25 -3.30 -1.93
N LEU A 64 5.51 -3.73 -2.95
CA LEU A 64 4.06 -3.51 -3.05
C LEU A 64 3.30 -4.15 -1.89
N THR A 65 3.73 -5.33 -1.45
CA THR A 65 3.12 -6.03 -0.31
C THR A 65 3.34 -5.26 1.00
N LYS A 66 4.52 -4.66 1.21
CA LYS A 66 4.79 -3.80 2.37
C LYS A 66 3.91 -2.55 2.37
N VAL A 67 3.67 -1.94 1.20
CA VAL A 67 2.76 -0.80 1.05
C VAL A 67 1.32 -1.22 1.34
N LEU A 68 0.87 -2.36 0.80
CA LEU A 68 -0.47 -2.90 1.08
C LEU A 68 -0.67 -3.17 2.58
N ALA A 69 0.31 -3.81 3.22
CA ALA A 69 0.28 -4.08 4.65
C ALA A 69 0.22 -2.79 5.50
N HIS A 70 0.97 -1.75 5.09
CA HIS A 70 0.90 -0.44 5.74
C HIS A 70 -0.50 0.17 5.66
N ASN A 71 -1.12 0.14 4.49
CA ASN A 71 -2.47 0.66 4.30
C ASN A 71 -3.50 -0.08 5.18
N ILE A 72 -3.37 -1.40 5.30
CA ILE A 72 -4.23 -2.20 6.18
C ILE A 72 -4.04 -1.77 7.65
N CYS A 73 -2.80 -1.54 8.10
CA CYS A 73 -2.56 -1.04 9.46
C CYS A 73 -3.24 0.33 9.69
N CYS A 74 -3.12 1.26 8.76
CA CYS A 74 -3.76 2.57 8.86
C CYS A 74 -5.29 2.48 8.85
N LEU A 75 -5.85 1.57 8.05
CA LEU A 75 -7.30 1.32 8.03
C LEU A 75 -7.80 0.76 9.35
N ILE A 76 -7.09 -0.22 9.93
CA ILE A 76 -7.44 -0.79 11.25
C ILE A 76 -7.34 0.29 12.34
N GLN A 77 -6.28 1.10 12.33
CA GLN A 77 -6.14 2.21 13.27
C GLN A 77 -7.32 3.19 13.15
N SER A 78 -7.65 3.62 11.93
CA SER A 78 -8.76 4.54 11.66
C SER A 78 -10.11 3.96 12.09
N TRP A 79 -10.29 2.64 11.92
CA TRP A 79 -11.49 1.95 12.37
C TRP A 79 -11.67 2.09 13.89
N TYR A 80 -10.64 1.76 14.69
CA TYR A 80 -10.70 1.93 16.14
C TYR A 80 -10.84 3.40 16.57
N GLU A 81 -10.12 4.32 15.92
CA GLU A 81 -10.17 5.76 16.25
C GLU A 81 -11.53 6.41 15.99
N LEU A 82 -12.22 5.99 14.92
CA LEU A 82 -13.52 6.53 14.55
C LEU A 82 -14.69 5.80 15.24
N GLY A 83 -14.43 4.74 16.01
CA GLY A 83 -15.47 3.98 16.71
C GLY A 83 -16.48 3.29 15.79
N ILE A 84 -16.08 2.99 14.56
CA ILE A 84 -16.92 2.27 13.60
C ILE A 84 -17.06 0.82 14.09
N GLU A 85 -18.19 0.15 13.90
CA GLU A 85 -18.26 -1.30 14.05
C GLU A 85 -17.98 -1.95 12.70
N ALA A 86 -16.95 -2.81 12.57
CA ALA A 86 -16.76 -3.48 11.29
C ALA A 86 -17.73 -4.64 11.14
N THR A 87 -18.80 -4.36 10.44
CA THR A 87 -19.69 -5.38 9.91
C THR A 87 -19.10 -5.91 8.60
N PHE A 88 -18.51 -7.11 8.64
CA PHE A 88 -18.04 -7.78 7.44
C PHE A 88 -19.07 -8.81 6.97
N GLY A 89 -19.83 -8.45 5.94
CA GLY A 89 -20.81 -9.34 5.30
C GLY A 89 -22.06 -9.63 6.14
N ALA A 90 -23.05 -10.26 5.51
CA ALA A 90 -24.16 -10.88 6.23
C ALA A 90 -23.67 -12.17 6.90
N PRO A 91 -24.20 -12.55 8.09
CA PRO A 91 -23.93 -13.87 8.64
C PRO A 91 -24.33 -14.91 7.60
N ILE A 92 -23.37 -15.75 7.20
CA ILE A 92 -23.68 -16.93 6.40
C ILE A 92 -24.58 -17.77 7.29
N ALA A 93 -25.84 -17.93 6.92
CA ALA A 93 -26.73 -18.88 7.56
C ALA A 93 -26.12 -20.27 7.34
N VAL A 94 -25.33 -20.74 8.31
CA VAL A 94 -24.90 -22.12 8.34
C VAL A 94 -26.17 -22.91 8.64
N PRO A 95 -26.67 -23.75 7.72
CA PRO A 95 -27.78 -24.63 8.04
C PRO A 95 -27.30 -25.48 9.20
N VAL A 96 -27.90 -25.31 10.38
CA VAL A 96 -27.69 -26.25 11.48
C VAL A 96 -28.19 -27.59 10.94
N PRO A 97 -27.34 -28.60 10.74
CA PRO A 97 -27.81 -29.89 10.26
C PRO A 97 -28.84 -30.38 11.27
N GLU A 98 -29.99 -30.84 10.79
CA GLU A 98 -30.95 -31.52 11.65
C GLU A 98 -30.21 -32.60 12.44
N PRO A 99 -30.47 -32.75 13.75
CA PRO A 99 -29.76 -33.72 14.56
C PRO A 99 -29.99 -35.11 13.97
N THR A 100 -28.94 -35.65 13.33
CA THR A 100 -28.97 -37.02 12.83
C THR A 100 -29.28 -37.91 14.01
N PRO A 101 -30.38 -38.67 14.03
CA PRO A 101 -30.69 -39.54 15.14
C PRO A 101 -29.55 -40.57 15.24
N LEU A 102 -28.71 -40.40 16.25
CA LEU A 102 -27.66 -41.35 16.58
C LEU A 102 -28.40 -42.61 17.06
N PHE A 103 -28.50 -43.58 16.15
CA PHE A 103 -29.03 -44.92 16.43
C PHE A 103 -30.56 -44.98 16.60
N GLN A 104 -31.28 -45.24 15.50
CA GLN A 104 -32.65 -45.76 15.57
C GLN A 104 -32.56 -47.22 16.04
N TYR A 105 -32.69 -47.47 17.35
CA TYR A 105 -32.91 -48.83 17.84
C TYR A 105 -34.23 -49.36 17.26
N PRO A 106 -34.28 -50.60 16.71
CA PRO A 106 -35.53 -51.19 16.27
C PRO A 106 -36.47 -51.31 17.47
N ARG A 107 -37.64 -50.70 17.36
CA ARG A 107 -38.75 -50.89 18.30
C ARG A 107 -39.16 -52.37 18.20
N ARG A 108 -38.95 -53.13 19.29
CA ARG A 108 -39.49 -54.48 19.43
C ARG A 108 -41.01 -54.46 19.42
#